data_AF-E8UWQ8-F1
#
_entry.id   AF-E8UWQ8-F1
#
_cell.length_a   1.000
_cell.length_b   1.000
_cell.length_c   1.000
_cell.angle_alpha   90.00
_cell.angle_beta   90.00
_cell.angle_gamma   90.00
#
_symmetry.space_group_name_H-M   'P 1'
#
loop_
_entity.id
_entity.type
_entity.pdbx_description
1 polymer ?
#
loop_
_entity_poly.entity_id
_entity_poly.type
_entity_poly.pdbx_seq_one_letter_code
_entity_poly.pdbx_strand_id
1 'polypeptide(L)'
;MSTDLKNTIFSVNIFNTNTSQWERYTLKGLEPMPKAENLSVYELADYSSDFDKLYTTYIFTDTKTLNQWNNYRKAIGTPIRITRAYCSVKHNKDLASKYPGQVAKYSQHMAGKAFDMVPYYGNITLEQMYKIALSYWTFVEPDYSSHVHGDARDPGSPYYPIVQYGSQNVYVATCQDALYYNGYLTLTDIDGIFGDITKTQL
;
A
#
# COMPACT_ATOMS: atom_id res chain seq x y z
N MET A 1 21.79 6.49 7.33
CA MET A 1 21.43 6.32 8.76
C MET A 1 20.28 5.33 8.74
N SER A 2 20.53 4.08 9.13
CA SER A 2 19.50 3.04 9.16
C SER A 2 18.44 3.43 10.19
N THR A 3 17.32 4.02 9.74
CA THR A 3 16.14 4.23 10.57
C THR A 3 15.80 2.91 11.23
N ASP A 4 15.67 2.89 12.55
CA ASP A 4 15.20 1.72 13.27
C ASP A 4 13.70 1.55 13.02
N LEU A 5 13.36 1.09 11.81
CA LEU A 5 11.99 0.90 11.34
C LEU A 5 11.21 0.01 12.29
N LYS A 6 11.90 -0.96 12.90
CA LYS A 6 11.33 -1.93 13.84
C LYS A 6 10.72 -1.27 15.08
N ASN A 7 11.36 -0.22 15.59
CA ASN A 7 10.89 0.54 16.76
C ASN A 7 10.21 1.87 16.43
N THR A 8 10.20 2.26 15.14
CA THR A 8 9.52 3.48 14.67
C THR A 8 8.01 3.35 14.89
N ILE A 9 7.38 4.43 15.36
CA ILE A 9 5.93 4.51 15.56
C ILE A 9 5.26 4.98 14.27
N PHE A 10 4.22 4.26 13.85
CA PHE A 10 3.42 4.50 12.67
C PHE A 10 1.98 4.82 13.07
N SER A 11 1.36 5.72 12.31
CA SER A 11 -0.09 5.88 12.24
C SER A 11 -0.62 4.94 11.15
N VAL A 12 -1.34 3.91 11.57
CA VAL A 12 -1.89 2.88 10.69
C VAL A 12 -3.38 3.08 10.56
N ASN A 13 -3.84 3.35 9.33
CA ASN A 13 -5.24 3.69 9.04
C ASN A 13 -5.83 2.63 8.11
N ILE A 14 -6.85 1.91 8.56
CA ILE A 14 -7.46 0.82 7.80
C ILE A 14 -8.92 1.18 7.50
N PHE A 15 -9.24 1.32 6.21
CA PHE A 15 -10.62 1.50 5.79
C PHE A 15 -11.34 0.15 5.76
N ASN A 16 -12.40 0.02 6.56
CA ASN A 16 -13.24 -1.16 6.59
C ASN A 16 -14.29 -1.08 5.48
N THR A 17 -14.10 -1.87 4.43
CA THR A 17 -14.97 -1.88 3.24
C THR A 17 -16.38 -2.39 3.51
N ASN A 18 -16.62 -3.10 4.61
CA ASN A 18 -17.95 -3.60 4.98
C ASN A 18 -18.78 -2.56 5.75
N THR A 19 -18.13 -1.77 6.61
CA THR A 19 -18.80 -0.77 7.46
C THR A 19 -18.64 0.66 6.95
N SER A 20 -17.79 0.88 5.95
CA SER A 20 -17.39 2.20 5.47
C SER A 20 -16.82 3.09 6.58
N GLN A 21 -16.04 2.51 7.50
CA GLN A 21 -15.43 3.23 8.63
C GLN A 21 -13.91 3.12 8.61
N TRP A 22 -13.23 4.16 9.09
CA TRP A 22 -11.78 4.15 9.30
C TRP A 22 -11.42 3.66 10.70
N GLU A 23 -10.60 2.63 10.77
CA GLU A 23 -9.99 2.12 12.00
C GLU A 23 -8.56 2.67 12.08
N ARG A 24 -8.19 3.29 13.22
CA ARG A 24 -6.91 3.98 13.37
C ARG A 24 -6.11 3.39 14.53
N TYR A 25 -4.83 3.14 14.29
CA TYR A 25 -3.92 2.53 15.26
C TYR A 25 -2.61 3.29 15.30
N THR A 26 -1.97 3.27 16.48
CA THR A 26 -0.61 3.75 16.68
C THR A 26 0.24 2.55 17.07
N LEU A 27 1.13 2.12 16.16
CA LEU A 27 1.85 0.85 16.27
C LEU A 27 3.33 1.03 15.94
N LYS A 28 4.20 0.26 16.57
CA LYS A 28 5.61 0.13 16.20
C LYS A 28 5.77 -0.78 14.99
N GLY A 29 6.86 -0.61 14.24
CA GLY A 29 7.12 -1.37 13.02
C GLY A 29 7.06 -2.90 13.18
N LEU A 30 7.59 -3.47 14.26
CA LEU A 30 7.55 -4.92 14.50
C LEU A 30 6.19 -5.45 14.96
N GLU A 31 5.25 -4.57 15.33
CA GLU A 31 3.93 -5.01 15.75
C GLU A 31 3.16 -5.59 14.54
N PRO A 32 2.30 -6.59 14.78
CA PRO A 32 1.50 -7.17 13.71
C PRO A 32 0.56 -6.12 13.11
N MET A 33 0.47 -6.10 11.79
CA MET A 33 -0.49 -5.29 11.07
C MET A 33 -1.92 -5.79 11.40
N PRO A 34 -2.83 -4.93 11.91
CA PRO A 34 -4.16 -5.36 12.29
C PRO A 34 -4.90 -5.99 11.10
N LYS A 35 -5.62 -7.08 11.34
CA LYS A 35 -6.40 -7.83 10.33
C LYS A 35 -5.55 -8.50 9.23
N ALA A 36 -4.24 -8.54 9.37
CA ALA A 36 -3.34 -9.24 8.45
C ALA A 36 -2.65 -10.43 9.13
N GLU A 37 -2.48 -11.53 8.40
CA GLU A 37 -1.74 -12.70 8.84
C GLU A 37 -0.26 -12.58 8.48
N ASN A 38 0.63 -12.80 9.46
CA ASN A 38 2.08 -12.83 9.26
C ASN A 38 2.62 -11.62 8.47
N LEU A 39 2.10 -10.44 8.78
CA LEU A 39 2.50 -9.16 8.23
C LEU A 39 2.73 -8.20 9.40
N SER A 40 3.91 -7.59 9.44
CA SER A 40 4.22 -6.53 10.39
C SER A 40 3.98 -5.14 9.78
N VAL A 41 3.90 -4.12 10.62
CA VAL A 41 3.73 -2.73 10.17
C VAL A 41 4.90 -2.27 9.31
N TYR A 42 6.14 -2.66 9.65
CA TYR A 42 7.32 -2.24 8.88
C TYR A 42 7.37 -2.86 7.48
N GLU A 43 6.78 -4.05 7.28
CA GLU A 43 6.70 -4.70 5.98
C GLU A 43 5.68 -4.02 5.06
N LEU A 44 4.70 -3.33 5.64
CA LEU A 44 3.78 -2.48 4.88
C LEU A 44 4.34 -1.06 4.67
N ALA A 45 5.29 -0.61 5.50
CA ALA A 45 5.75 0.78 5.57
C ALA A 45 6.41 1.30 4.28
N ASP A 46 6.35 2.62 4.11
CA ASP A 46 6.94 3.34 2.97
C ASP A 46 8.45 3.60 3.15
N TYR A 47 9.22 2.53 3.37
CA TYR A 47 10.67 2.60 3.35
C TYR A 47 11.21 2.25 1.97
N SER A 48 12.20 3.02 1.51
CA SER A 48 12.87 2.79 0.24
C SER A 48 14.33 2.45 0.45
N SER A 49 14.73 1.24 0.04
CA SER A 49 16.15 0.89 -0.06
C SER A 49 16.88 1.71 -1.14
N ASP A 50 16.15 2.13 -2.16
CA ASP A 50 16.67 2.91 -3.29
C ASP A 50 17.11 4.33 -2.94
N PHE A 51 16.54 4.87 -1.86
CA PHE A 51 16.82 6.20 -1.34
C PHE A 51 17.32 6.16 0.12
N ASP A 52 17.51 4.97 0.69
CA ASP A 52 17.85 4.70 2.10
C ASP A 52 17.08 5.59 3.09
N LYS A 53 15.75 5.67 2.95
CA LYS A 53 14.91 6.50 3.82
C LYS A 53 13.49 5.98 3.99
N LEU A 54 12.93 6.30 5.16
CA LEU A 54 11.49 6.22 5.41
C LEU A 54 10.83 7.50 4.89
N TYR A 55 9.83 7.36 4.03
CA TYR A 55 9.12 8.50 3.44
C TYR A 55 7.99 9.03 4.31
N THR A 56 7.29 8.15 5.02
CA THR A 56 6.20 8.53 5.90
C THR A 56 5.96 7.48 6.99
N THR A 57 5.52 7.94 8.16
CA THR A 57 5.01 7.08 9.24
C THR A 57 3.49 6.95 9.20
N TYR A 58 2.81 7.64 8.27
CA TYR A 58 1.38 7.54 8.03
C TYR A 58 1.13 6.56 6.88
N ILE A 59 0.51 5.43 7.20
CA ILE A 59 0.20 4.39 6.24
C ILE A 59 -1.30 4.14 6.24
N PHE A 60 -1.84 3.83 5.07
CA PHE A 60 -3.24 3.43 4.94
C PHE A 60 -3.42 2.25 3.98
N THR A 61 -4.47 1.47 4.24
CA THR A 61 -4.91 0.34 3.40
C THR A 61 -6.39 0.08 3.67
N ASP A 62 -6.97 -0.96 3.07
CA ASP A 62 -8.35 -1.37 3.29
C ASP A 62 -8.47 -2.86 3.64
N THR A 63 -9.58 -3.23 4.26
CA THR A 63 -9.84 -4.63 4.67
C THR A 63 -9.93 -5.59 3.50
N LYS A 64 -10.30 -5.14 2.29
CA LYS A 64 -10.33 -5.99 1.10
C LYS A 64 -8.91 -6.41 0.69
N THR A 65 -7.97 -5.48 0.75
CA THR A 65 -6.55 -5.70 0.48
C THR A 65 -5.97 -6.68 1.49
N LEU A 66 -6.19 -6.45 2.79
CA LEU A 66 -5.69 -7.33 3.83
C LEU A 66 -6.30 -8.74 3.77
N ASN A 67 -7.58 -8.86 3.40
CA ASN A 67 -8.21 -10.16 3.19
C ASN A 67 -7.61 -10.92 1.99
N GLN A 68 -7.32 -10.25 0.88
CA GLN A 68 -6.62 -10.89 -0.26
C GLN A 68 -5.20 -11.29 0.11
N TRP A 69 -4.47 -10.45 0.86
CA TRP A 69 -3.19 -10.81 1.44
C TRP A 69 -3.30 -12.08 2.30
N ASN A 70 -4.26 -12.16 3.22
CA ASN A 70 -4.43 -13.34 4.10
C ASN A 70 -4.70 -14.61 3.30
N ASN A 71 -5.61 -14.55 2.33
CA ASN A 71 -5.95 -15.68 1.48
C ASN A 71 -4.74 -16.14 0.64
N TYR A 72 -4.02 -15.18 0.05
CA TYR A 72 -2.80 -15.46 -0.71
C TYR A 72 -1.70 -16.05 0.18
N ARG A 73 -1.45 -15.43 1.35
CA ARG A 73 -0.44 -15.84 2.32
C ARG A 73 -0.67 -17.27 2.82
N LYS A 74 -1.93 -17.62 3.04
CA LYS A 74 -2.37 -18.98 3.40
C LYS A 74 -2.14 -19.97 2.27
N ALA A 75 -2.44 -19.59 1.02
CA ALA A 75 -2.25 -20.45 -0.15
C ALA A 75 -0.77 -20.70 -0.47
N ILE A 76 0.08 -19.69 -0.28
CA ILE A 76 1.53 -19.83 -0.43
C ILE A 76 2.10 -20.78 0.64
N GLY A 77 1.59 -20.73 1.87
CA GLY A 77 1.94 -21.66 2.95
C GLY A 77 3.38 -21.54 3.48
N THR A 78 4.25 -20.78 2.80
CA THR A 78 5.67 -20.59 3.14
C THR A 78 5.96 -19.10 3.39
N PRO A 79 7.09 -18.74 4.03
CA PRO A 79 7.43 -17.33 4.22
C PRO A 79 7.53 -16.57 2.88
N ILE A 80 7.03 -15.34 2.88
CA ILE A 80 7.06 -14.41 1.74
C ILE A 80 7.91 -13.23 2.17
N ARG A 81 8.83 -12.77 1.30
CA ARG A 81 9.49 -11.49 1.50
C ARG A 81 8.75 -10.44 0.69
N ILE A 82 8.30 -9.37 1.36
CA ILE A 82 7.76 -8.18 0.71
C ILE A 82 8.94 -7.28 0.33
N THR A 83 9.01 -6.91 -0.95
CA THR A 83 10.01 -5.96 -1.46
C THR A 83 9.45 -4.55 -1.54
N ARG A 84 8.13 -4.39 -1.66
CA ARG A 84 7.42 -3.11 -1.62
C ARG A 84 5.95 -3.32 -1.30
N ALA A 85 5.36 -2.40 -0.53
CA ALA A 85 3.92 -2.39 -0.29
C ALA A 85 3.35 -0.97 -0.35
N TYR A 86 3.07 -0.30 0.78
CA TYR A 86 2.60 1.09 0.71
C TYR A 86 3.72 2.02 0.17
N CYS A 87 3.33 2.96 -0.68
CA CYS A 87 4.24 3.94 -1.27
C CYS A 87 3.54 5.29 -1.36
N SER A 88 3.95 6.29 -0.60
CA SER A 88 3.37 7.64 -0.66
C SER A 88 3.51 8.25 -2.05
N VAL A 89 2.69 9.27 -2.34
CA VAL A 89 2.78 10.06 -3.57
C VAL A 89 4.16 10.68 -3.73
N LYS A 90 4.78 11.13 -2.63
CA LYS A 90 6.15 11.65 -2.65
C LYS A 90 7.16 10.58 -3.08
N HIS A 91 7.08 9.37 -2.50
CA HIS A 91 7.98 8.28 -2.89
C HIS A 91 7.78 7.87 -4.35
N ASN A 92 6.53 7.75 -4.80
CA ASN A 92 6.24 7.38 -6.18
C ASN A 92 6.79 8.41 -7.18
N LYS A 93 6.74 9.71 -6.85
CA LYS A 93 7.35 10.77 -7.67
C LYS A 93 8.88 10.70 -7.70
N ASP A 94 9.52 10.44 -6.57
CA ASP A 94 10.98 10.27 -6.51
C ASP A 94 11.42 9.04 -7.35
N LEU A 95 10.68 7.93 -7.27
CA LEU A 95 10.91 6.75 -8.11
C LEU A 95 10.72 7.07 -9.60
N ALA A 96 9.66 7.79 -9.98
CA ALA A 96 9.43 8.18 -11.37
C ALA A 96 10.54 9.09 -11.91
N SER A 97 11.18 9.89 -11.04
CA SER A 97 12.35 10.69 -11.40
C SER A 97 13.61 9.83 -11.57
N LYS A 98 13.78 8.77 -10.77
CA LYS A 98 14.94 7.87 -10.83
C LYS A 98 14.84 6.86 -11.98
N TYR A 99 13.63 6.39 -12.28
CA TYR A 99 13.33 5.41 -13.33
C TYR A 99 12.22 5.93 -14.28
N PRO A 100 12.54 6.89 -15.17
CA PRO A 100 11.57 7.46 -16.09
C PRO A 100 10.88 6.40 -16.95
N GLY A 101 9.54 6.45 -16.99
CA GLY A 101 8.73 5.53 -17.80
C GLY A 101 8.48 4.14 -17.18
N GLN A 102 9.08 3.82 -16.02
CA GLN A 102 8.92 2.52 -15.35
C GLN A 102 7.97 2.57 -14.16
N VAL A 103 7.50 3.76 -13.78
CA VAL A 103 6.67 3.96 -12.58
C VAL A 103 5.29 4.46 -12.99
N ALA A 104 4.26 3.70 -12.61
CA ALA A 104 2.88 4.04 -12.93
C ALA A 104 2.41 5.29 -12.18
N LYS A 105 1.78 6.22 -12.90
CA LYS A 105 1.18 7.44 -12.34
C LYS A 105 0.07 7.16 -11.33
N TYR A 106 -0.69 6.08 -11.54
CA TYR A 106 -1.83 5.65 -10.71
C TYR A 106 -1.55 4.29 -10.05
N SER A 107 -0.34 4.14 -9.51
CA SER A 107 0.13 2.90 -8.88
C SER A 107 -0.66 2.54 -7.62
N GLN A 108 -1.24 1.33 -7.57
CA GLN A 108 -2.02 0.86 -6.41
C GLN A 108 -1.21 0.79 -5.10
N HIS A 109 0.13 0.87 -5.15
CA HIS A 109 0.96 1.06 -3.96
C HIS A 109 0.63 2.37 -3.22
N MET A 110 0.31 3.46 -3.93
CA MET A 110 -0.10 4.74 -3.30
C MET A 110 -1.52 4.71 -2.74
N ALA A 111 -2.34 3.74 -3.17
CA ALA A 111 -3.63 3.46 -2.55
C ALA A 111 -3.51 2.48 -1.37
N GLY A 112 -2.30 1.98 -1.08
CA GLY A 112 -2.09 0.94 -0.06
C GLY A 112 -2.76 -0.38 -0.40
N LYS A 113 -2.91 -0.69 -1.69
CA LYS A 113 -3.64 -1.87 -2.20
C LYS A 113 -2.75 -2.91 -2.87
N ALA A 114 -1.44 -2.71 -2.92
CA ALA A 114 -0.52 -3.52 -3.70
C ALA A 114 0.68 -4.03 -2.90
N PHE A 115 1.19 -5.18 -3.32
CA PHE A 115 2.39 -5.82 -2.79
C PHE A 115 3.28 -6.33 -3.92
N ASP A 116 4.56 -5.99 -3.84
CA ASP A 116 5.62 -6.64 -4.61
C ASP A 116 6.28 -7.68 -3.70
N MET A 117 6.28 -8.92 -4.16
CA MET A 117 6.58 -10.06 -3.31
C MET A 117 7.54 -11.03 -3.99
N VAL A 118 8.45 -11.61 -3.20
CA VAL A 118 9.36 -12.66 -3.66
C VAL A 118 9.34 -13.85 -2.69
N PRO A 119 9.62 -15.07 -3.16
CA PRO A 119 9.79 -16.21 -2.28
C PRO A 119 10.88 -15.96 -1.25
N TYR A 120 10.64 -16.37 -0.01
CA TYR A 120 11.75 -16.56 0.92
C TYR A 120 12.47 -17.86 0.53
N TYR A 121 13.80 -17.78 0.38
CA TYR A 121 14.66 -18.78 -0.28
C TYR A 121 14.26 -20.25 -0.06
N GLY A 122 14.19 -21.01 -1.16
CA GLY A 122 14.12 -22.48 -1.16
C GLY A 122 12.74 -23.13 -1.02
N ASN A 123 11.67 -22.35 -0.82
CA ASN A 123 10.36 -22.91 -0.46
C ASN A 123 9.35 -23.00 -1.63
N ILE A 124 9.40 -22.04 -2.55
CA ILE A 124 8.52 -21.94 -3.71
C ILE A 124 9.23 -21.14 -4.80
N THR A 125 9.00 -21.46 -6.08
CA THR A 125 9.55 -20.66 -7.18
C THR A 125 8.71 -19.39 -7.40
N LEU A 126 9.33 -18.36 -8.00
CA LEU A 126 8.61 -17.14 -8.36
C LEU A 126 7.45 -17.41 -9.33
N GLU A 127 7.63 -18.38 -10.24
CA GLU A 127 6.58 -18.82 -11.16
C GLU A 127 5.41 -19.51 -10.44
N GLN A 128 5.67 -20.38 -9.47
CA GLN A 128 4.62 -21.00 -8.65
C GLN A 128 3.86 -19.94 -7.85
N MET A 129 4.60 -19.00 -7.26
CA MET A 129 4.07 -17.88 -6.50
C MET A 129 3.19 -16.97 -7.38
N TYR A 130 3.60 -16.70 -8.62
CA TYR A 130 2.83 -15.97 -9.64
C TYR A 130 1.55 -16.70 -10.03
N LYS A 131 1.64 -18.01 -10.32
CA LYS A 131 0.46 -18.83 -10.67
C LYS A 131 -0.59 -18.85 -9.57
N ILE A 132 -0.16 -18.90 -8.30
CA ILE A 132 -1.07 -18.79 -7.17
C ILE A 132 -1.67 -17.37 -7.11
N ALA A 133 -0.86 -16.33 -7.31
CA ALA A 133 -1.32 -14.94 -7.24
C ALA A 133 -2.50 -14.66 -8.16
N LEU A 134 -2.50 -15.24 -9.38
CA LEU A 134 -3.59 -15.12 -10.35
C LEU A 134 -4.98 -15.53 -9.83
N SER A 135 -5.03 -16.35 -8.76
CA SER A 135 -6.29 -16.81 -8.16
C SER A 135 -6.74 -15.98 -6.95
N TYR A 136 -5.86 -15.16 -6.37
CA TYR A 136 -6.10 -14.53 -5.07
C TYR A 136 -6.05 -13.00 -5.10
N TRP A 137 -5.37 -12.41 -6.08
CA TRP A 137 -5.33 -10.97 -6.29
C TRP A 137 -6.32 -10.55 -7.37
N THR A 138 -6.81 -9.32 -7.28
CA THR A 138 -7.72 -8.75 -8.29
C THR A 138 -6.96 -8.47 -9.58
N PHE A 139 -5.72 -8.05 -9.46
CA PHE A 139 -4.79 -7.89 -10.57
C PHE A 139 -3.41 -8.41 -10.19
N VAL A 140 -2.71 -8.98 -11.16
CA VAL A 140 -1.33 -9.42 -11.06
C VAL A 140 -0.59 -8.86 -12.28
N GLU A 141 0.58 -8.24 -12.08
CA GLU A 141 1.37 -7.77 -13.23
C GLU A 141 1.86 -8.96 -14.05
N PRO A 142 1.75 -8.94 -15.39
CA PRO A 142 2.19 -10.04 -16.24
C PRO A 142 3.70 -10.29 -16.19
N ASP A 143 4.49 -9.25 -15.96
CA ASP A 143 5.94 -9.38 -15.79
C ASP A 143 6.26 -9.72 -14.33
N TYR A 144 6.72 -10.96 -14.11
CA TYR A 144 7.17 -11.43 -12.80
C TYR A 144 8.67 -11.70 -12.77
N SER A 145 9.47 -11.08 -13.64
CA SER A 145 10.90 -11.37 -13.80
C SER A 145 11.74 -11.13 -12.53
N SER A 146 11.30 -10.23 -11.65
CA SER A 146 12.01 -9.87 -10.41
C SER A 146 11.18 -10.03 -9.14
N HIS A 147 9.85 -9.93 -9.23
CA HIS A 147 8.90 -10.06 -8.13
C HIS A 147 7.52 -10.40 -8.69
N VAL A 148 6.62 -10.87 -7.84
CA VAL A 148 5.19 -10.97 -8.15
C VAL A 148 4.52 -9.73 -7.60
N HIS A 149 3.98 -8.88 -8.48
CA HIS A 149 3.09 -7.80 -8.10
C HIS A 149 1.66 -8.31 -8.03
N GLY A 150 1.00 -8.14 -6.88
CA GLY A 150 -0.42 -8.41 -6.71
C GLY A 150 -1.12 -7.23 -6.05
N ASP A 151 -2.29 -6.85 -6.56
CA ASP A 151 -3.08 -5.78 -5.96
C ASP A 151 -4.59 -6.05 -5.92
N ALA A 152 -5.23 -5.30 -5.01
CA ALA A 152 -6.62 -5.41 -4.65
C ALA A 152 -7.52 -4.34 -5.29
N ARG A 153 -7.11 -3.75 -6.43
CA ARG A 153 -7.80 -2.63 -7.09
C ARG A 153 -9.30 -2.86 -7.23
N ASP A 154 -10.05 -1.78 -7.29
CA ASP A 154 -11.48 -1.89 -7.52
C ASP A 154 -11.76 -2.29 -8.99
N PRO A 155 -12.70 -3.23 -9.23
CA PRO A 155 -12.99 -3.68 -10.58
C PRO A 155 -13.46 -2.55 -11.49
N GLY A 156 -13.14 -2.64 -12.79
CA GLY A 156 -13.73 -1.79 -13.82
C GLY A 156 -12.83 -0.67 -14.37
N SER A 157 -11.65 -0.42 -13.79
CA SER A 157 -10.66 0.50 -14.37
C SER A 157 -9.22 0.11 -14.00
N PRO A 158 -8.25 0.21 -14.92
CA PRO A 158 -6.83 0.14 -14.56
C PRO A 158 -6.35 1.39 -13.79
N TYR A 159 -7.18 2.43 -13.72
CA TYR A 159 -6.91 3.69 -13.02
C TYR A 159 -7.67 3.78 -11.70
N TYR A 160 -7.37 4.81 -10.92
CA TYR A 160 -8.13 5.11 -9.71
C TYR A 160 -9.58 5.47 -10.05
N PRO A 161 -10.55 5.06 -9.21
CA PRO A 161 -11.91 5.55 -9.33
C PRO A 161 -11.96 7.06 -9.11
N ILE A 162 -12.97 7.70 -9.69
CA ILE A 162 -13.26 9.10 -9.40
C ILE A 162 -13.72 9.20 -7.95
N VAL A 163 -13.08 10.10 -7.19
CA VAL A 163 -13.51 10.48 -5.84
C VAL A 163 -14.20 11.84 -5.91
N GLN A 164 -15.27 11.99 -5.14
CA GLN A 164 -16.10 13.19 -5.09
C GLN A 164 -16.54 13.48 -3.66
N TYR A 165 -17.11 14.66 -3.41
CA TYR A 165 -17.64 15.02 -2.10
C TYR A 165 -18.54 13.92 -1.51
N GLY A 166 -18.30 13.57 -0.25
CA GLY A 166 -18.97 12.46 0.45
C GLY A 166 -18.36 11.07 0.19
N SER A 167 -17.40 10.93 -0.73
CA SER A 167 -16.62 9.68 -0.87
C SER A 167 -15.76 9.47 0.36
N GLN A 168 -15.62 8.22 0.80
CA GLN A 168 -14.71 7.84 1.88
C GLN A 168 -14.09 6.48 1.55
N ASN A 169 -12.77 6.46 1.34
CA ASN A 169 -11.98 5.25 1.04
C ASN A 169 -10.48 5.60 0.91
N VAL A 170 -9.65 4.59 0.64
CA VAL A 170 -8.20 4.76 0.44
C VAL A 170 -7.83 5.63 -0.77
N TYR A 171 -8.65 5.71 -1.82
CA TYR A 171 -8.36 6.59 -2.96
C TYR A 171 -8.57 8.08 -2.61
N VAL A 172 -9.49 8.38 -1.69
CA VAL A 172 -9.58 9.71 -1.10
C VAL A 172 -8.32 10.01 -0.28
N ALA A 173 -7.86 9.06 0.53
CA ALA A 173 -6.61 9.22 1.28
C ALA A 173 -5.41 9.45 0.36
N THR A 174 -5.33 8.76 -0.80
CA THR A 174 -4.31 9.03 -1.83
C THR A 174 -4.43 10.43 -2.43
N CYS A 175 -5.64 10.92 -2.68
CA CYS A 175 -5.87 12.29 -3.13
C CYS A 175 -5.38 13.31 -2.09
N GLN A 176 -5.69 13.08 -0.81
CA GLN A 176 -5.22 13.92 0.29
C GLN A 176 -3.71 13.83 0.48
N ASP A 177 -3.08 12.66 0.32
CA ASP A 177 -1.62 12.51 0.32
C ASP A 177 -0.96 13.30 -0.81
N ALA A 178 -1.60 13.37 -1.98
CA ALA A 178 -1.14 14.24 -3.07
C ALA A 178 -1.27 15.74 -2.71
N LEU A 179 -2.36 16.15 -2.07
CA LEU A 179 -2.55 17.53 -1.61
C LEU A 179 -1.53 17.90 -0.50
N TYR A 180 -1.29 16.99 0.45
CA TYR A 180 -0.26 17.10 1.47
C TYR A 180 1.12 17.27 0.83
N TYR A 181 1.47 16.40 -0.12
CA TYR A 181 2.73 16.49 -0.84
C TYR A 181 2.94 17.84 -1.54
N ASN A 182 1.87 18.43 -2.09
CA ASN A 182 1.93 19.75 -2.74
C ASN A 182 1.80 20.94 -1.76
N GLY A 183 1.72 20.69 -0.45
CA GLY A 183 1.69 21.72 0.59
C GLY A 183 0.32 22.34 0.87
N TYR A 184 -0.75 21.74 0.35
CA TYR A 184 -2.13 22.21 0.59
C TYR A 184 -2.75 21.65 1.87
N LEU A 185 -2.24 20.52 2.36
CA LEU A 185 -2.69 19.86 3.58
C LEU A 185 -1.50 19.59 4.50
N THR A 186 -1.81 19.29 5.77
CA THR A 186 -0.90 18.66 6.72
C THR A 186 -1.18 17.16 6.80
N LEU A 187 -0.24 16.39 7.36
CA LEU A 187 -0.40 14.93 7.49
C LEU A 187 -1.62 14.56 8.36
N THR A 188 -2.01 15.40 9.31
CA THR A 188 -3.19 15.19 10.16
C THR A 188 -4.52 15.43 9.44
N ASP A 189 -4.50 16.07 8.27
CA ASP A 189 -5.69 16.30 7.45
C ASP A 189 -6.02 15.11 6.53
N ILE A 190 -5.13 14.11 6.46
CA ILE A 190 -5.41 12.87 5.74
C ILE A 190 -6.32 12.02 6.63
N ASP A 191 -7.61 12.01 6.32
CA ASP A 191 -8.64 11.25 7.03
C ASP A 191 -9.38 10.24 6.13
N GLY A 192 -9.09 10.28 4.83
CA GLY A 192 -9.72 9.45 3.81
C GLY A 192 -11.19 9.76 3.56
N ILE A 193 -11.66 10.95 3.92
CA ILE A 193 -13.03 11.45 3.73
C ILE A 193 -12.99 12.70 2.83
N PHE A 194 -13.71 12.67 1.71
CA PHE A 194 -13.79 13.80 0.82
C PHE A 194 -14.85 14.77 1.37
N GLY A 195 -14.43 15.59 2.32
CA GLY A 195 -15.22 16.68 2.90
C GLY A 195 -14.81 18.06 2.40
N ASP A 196 -15.17 19.08 3.18
CA ASP A 196 -14.89 20.48 2.84
C ASP A 196 -13.38 20.77 2.78
N ILE A 197 -12.58 20.14 3.65
CA ILE A 197 -11.12 20.27 3.66
C ILE A 197 -10.54 19.84 2.32
N THR A 198 -10.88 18.64 1.84
CA THR A 198 -10.40 18.15 0.54
C THR A 198 -10.95 18.98 -0.62
N LYS A 199 -12.25 19.31 -0.59
CA LYS A 199 -12.90 20.08 -1.65
C LYS A 199 -12.26 21.46 -1.87
N THR A 200 -11.87 22.14 -0.78
CA THR A 200 -11.36 23.52 -0.85
C THR A 200 -9.95 23.60 -1.43
N GLN A 201 -9.22 22.48 -1.49
CA GLN A 201 -7.84 22.44 -1.99
C GLN A 201 -7.71 21.91 -3.44
N LEU A 202 -8.83 21.53 -4.08
CA LEU A 202 -8.89 21.04 -5.46
C LEU A 202 -9.36 22.14 -6.42
#